data_AF-A0A1G3AGP2-F1
#
_entry.id   AF-A0A1G3AGP2-F1
#
_cell.length_a   1.000
_cell.length_b   1.000
_cell.length_c   1.000
_cell.angle_alpha   90.00
_cell.angle_beta   90.00
_cell.angle_gamma   90.00
#
_symmetry.space_group_name_H-M   'P 1'
#
loop_
_entity.id
_entity.type
_entity.pdbx_description
1 polymer ?
#
loop_
_entity_poly.entity_id
_entity_poly.type
_entity_poly.pdbx_seq_one_letter_code
_entity_poly.pdbx_strand_id
1 'polypeptide(L)'
;MSTQDNLQAAFVGESQANRTYLAFAKKAEAEGHPQIAKLFRAAAAAETVHAHAHLRVMGGVKDTKQNLQVAVHGEGHEFKEMYPEFIKEAEAEGNKGAVISFRNAMAVEEIHHNLYSEALETLGVGSDLPAASIHVCDVCGNTVVGEVPDKCPVCGAPKTKFQEVA
;
A
#
# COMPACT_ATOMS: atom_id res chain seq x y z
N MET A 1 22.36 15.22 -12.06
CA MET A 1 21.03 15.16 -11.42
C MET A 1 20.25 16.41 -11.82
N SER A 2 19.12 16.21 -12.47
CA SER A 2 18.17 17.26 -12.81
C SER A 2 17.31 17.64 -11.60
N THR A 3 16.61 18.77 -11.66
CA THR A 3 15.58 19.09 -10.64
C THR A 3 14.49 18.02 -10.58
N GLN A 4 14.17 17.37 -11.71
CA GLN A 4 13.21 16.27 -11.72
C GLN A 4 13.75 15.04 -10.98
N ASP A 5 15.03 14.69 -11.15
CA ASP A 5 15.66 13.59 -10.39
C ASP A 5 15.64 13.89 -8.88
N ASN A 6 15.87 15.15 -8.51
CA ASN A 6 15.81 15.59 -7.12
C ASN A 6 14.40 15.50 -6.54
N LEU A 7 13.36 15.86 -7.31
CA LEU A 7 11.97 15.74 -6.90
C LEU A 7 11.55 14.28 -6.71
N GLN A 8 11.99 13.39 -7.62
CA GLN A 8 11.73 11.96 -7.51
C GLN A 8 12.43 11.37 -6.28
N ALA A 9 13.70 11.72 -6.05
CA ALA A 9 14.44 11.28 -4.87
C ALA A 9 13.78 11.78 -3.57
N ALA A 10 13.32 13.04 -3.54
CA ALA A 10 12.58 13.59 -2.41
C ALA A 10 11.25 12.85 -2.19
N PHE A 11 10.45 12.63 -3.23
CA PHE A 11 9.20 11.87 -3.12
C PHE A 11 9.41 10.47 -2.55
N VAL A 12 10.44 9.76 -3.01
CA VAL A 12 10.82 8.44 -2.49
C VAL A 12 11.24 8.53 -1.02
N GLY A 13 12.06 9.51 -0.65
CA GLY A 13 12.51 9.74 0.72
C GLY A 13 11.36 10.03 1.68
N GLU A 14 10.48 10.97 1.31
CA GLU A 14 9.30 11.35 2.11
C GLU A 14 8.31 10.17 2.25
N SER A 15 8.14 9.37 1.19
CA SER A 15 7.28 8.17 1.22
C SER A 15 7.81 7.12 2.20
N GLN A 16 9.13 6.87 2.19
CA GLN A 16 9.79 5.96 3.13
C GLN A 16 9.73 6.49 4.57
N ALA A 17 9.99 7.78 4.78
CA ALA A 17 9.93 8.41 6.10
C ALA A 17 8.54 8.29 6.71
N ASN A 18 7.49 8.62 5.95
CA ASN A 18 6.10 8.47 6.36
C ASN A 18 5.77 7.05 6.85
N ARG A 19 6.04 6.02 6.04
CA ARG A 19 5.75 4.62 6.39
C ARG A 19 6.56 4.15 7.60
N THR A 20 7.81 4.57 7.68
CA THR A 20 8.72 4.25 8.79
C THR A 20 8.23 4.86 10.11
N TYR A 21 7.85 6.15 10.11
CA TYR A 21 7.41 6.84 11.31
C TYR A 21 6.08 6.28 11.84
N LEU A 22 5.17 5.83 10.97
CA LEU A 22 3.96 5.13 11.43
C LEU A 22 4.28 3.78 12.10
N ALA A 23 5.27 3.04 11.62
CA ALA A 23 5.74 1.82 12.28
C ALA A 23 6.37 2.14 13.65
N PHE A 24 7.19 3.19 13.73
CA PHE A 24 7.78 3.65 15.00
C PHE A 24 6.72 4.12 15.98
N ALA A 25 5.67 4.80 15.52
CA ALA A 25 4.56 5.20 16.37
C ALA A 25 3.85 4.00 17.01
N LYS A 26 3.60 2.92 16.26
CA LYS A 26 3.03 1.68 16.80
C LYS A 26 3.93 1.07 17.88
N LYS A 27 5.25 1.06 17.65
CA LYS A 27 6.23 0.54 18.60
C LYS A 27 6.28 1.37 19.89
N ALA A 28 6.35 2.70 19.76
CA ALA A 28 6.35 3.61 20.90
C ALA A 28 5.06 3.50 21.73
N GLU A 29 3.90 3.31 21.10
CA GLU A 29 2.63 3.07 21.81
C GLU A 29 2.69 1.76 22.61
N ALA A 30 3.17 0.68 21.99
CA ALA A 30 3.31 -0.63 22.65
C ALA A 30 4.29 -0.61 23.83
N GLU A 31 5.24 0.34 23.84
CA GLU A 31 6.21 0.54 24.91
C GLU A 31 5.74 1.54 25.98
N GLY A 32 4.53 2.07 25.88
CA GLY A 32 3.98 3.01 26.86
C GLY A 32 4.51 4.44 26.72
N HIS A 33 4.90 4.85 25.50
CA HIS A 33 5.36 6.20 25.19
C HIS A 33 4.37 6.97 24.29
N PRO A 34 3.15 7.31 24.80
CA PRO A 34 2.07 7.85 23.98
C PRO A 34 2.41 9.20 23.34
N GLN A 35 3.18 10.06 24.04
CA GLN A 35 3.60 11.36 23.50
C GLN A 35 4.62 11.22 22.36
N ILE A 36 5.52 10.24 22.44
CA ILE A 36 6.49 9.96 21.37
C ILE A 36 5.75 9.34 20.17
N ALA A 37 4.83 8.40 20.42
CA ALA A 37 3.97 7.85 19.38
C ALA A 37 3.18 8.95 18.65
N LYS A 38 2.63 9.92 19.40
CA LYS A 38 1.94 11.09 18.84
C LYS A 38 2.86 11.95 17.97
N LEU A 39 4.09 12.20 18.41
CA LEU A 39 5.08 12.94 17.63
C LEU A 39 5.41 12.23 16.31
N PHE A 40 5.64 10.91 16.34
CA PHE A 40 5.88 10.14 15.12
C PHE A 40 4.69 10.18 14.15
N ARG A 41 3.45 10.08 14.65
CA ARG A 41 2.24 10.23 13.81
C ARG A 41 2.16 11.63 13.19
N ALA A 42 2.50 12.68 13.95
CA ALA A 42 2.49 14.05 13.46
C ALA A 42 3.56 14.27 12.36
N ALA A 43 4.77 13.76 12.56
CA ALA A 43 5.82 13.79 11.55
C ALA A 43 5.41 13.02 10.29
N ALA A 44 4.88 11.80 10.44
CA ALA A 44 4.35 11.04 9.31
C ALA A 44 3.32 11.84 8.51
N ALA A 45 2.37 12.51 9.18
CA ALA A 45 1.39 13.36 8.51
C ALA A 45 2.04 14.52 7.74
N ALA A 46 3.11 15.13 8.27
CA ALA A 46 3.88 16.16 7.57
C ALA A 46 4.57 15.59 6.32
N GLU A 47 5.20 14.42 6.41
CA GLU A 47 5.88 13.82 5.25
C GLU A 47 4.90 13.42 4.13
N THR A 48 3.65 13.08 4.47
CA THR A 48 2.58 12.94 3.45
C THR A 48 2.34 14.25 2.71
N VAL A 49 2.34 15.39 3.41
CA VAL A 49 2.17 16.71 2.77
C VAL A 49 3.34 17.00 1.83
N HIS A 50 4.57 16.73 2.26
CA HIS A 50 5.78 16.91 1.45
C HIS A 50 5.77 16.01 0.21
N ALA A 51 5.57 14.70 0.39
CA ALA A 51 5.50 13.72 -0.69
C ALA A 51 4.45 14.12 -1.74
N HIS A 52 3.23 14.46 -1.31
CA HIS A 52 2.18 14.87 -2.24
C HIS A 52 2.49 16.20 -2.94
N ALA A 53 3.19 17.13 -2.29
CA ALA A 53 3.63 18.36 -2.93
C ALA A 53 4.63 18.08 -4.06
N HIS A 54 5.63 17.22 -3.81
CA HIS A 54 6.60 16.83 -4.84
C HIS A 54 5.92 16.06 -5.99
N LEU A 55 5.05 15.11 -5.68
CA LEU A 55 4.32 14.34 -6.70
C LEU A 55 3.46 15.24 -7.61
N ARG A 56 2.81 16.27 -7.04
CA ARG A 56 2.06 17.27 -7.82
C ARG A 56 2.98 18.09 -8.73
N VAL A 57 4.13 18.56 -8.24
CA VAL A 57 5.09 19.33 -9.05
C VAL A 57 5.65 18.48 -10.21
N MET A 58 5.83 17.17 -9.99
CA MET A 58 6.23 16.23 -11.05
C MET A 58 5.10 15.91 -12.04
N GLY A 59 3.86 16.34 -11.79
CA GLY A 59 2.71 16.00 -12.62
C GLY A 59 2.24 14.55 -12.47
N GLY A 60 2.59 13.91 -11.34
CA GLY A 60 2.23 12.52 -11.05
C GLY A 60 0.78 12.32 -10.61
N VAL A 61 0.08 13.39 -10.22
CA VAL A 61 -1.35 13.36 -9.89
C VAL A 61 -2.15 13.88 -11.09
N LYS A 62 -2.96 13.00 -11.68
CA LYS A 62 -3.78 13.27 -12.87
C LYS A 62 -5.28 13.10 -12.55
N ASP A 63 -6.12 12.96 -13.57
CA ASP A 63 -7.52 12.58 -13.37
C ASP A 63 -7.66 11.14 -12.85
N THR A 64 -8.81 10.80 -12.26
CA THR A 64 -9.06 9.50 -11.64
C THR A 64 -8.83 8.34 -12.60
N LYS A 65 -9.22 8.48 -13.87
CA LYS A 65 -9.05 7.42 -14.88
C LYS A 65 -7.56 7.16 -15.13
N GLN A 66 -6.78 8.21 -15.30
CA GLN A 66 -5.33 8.11 -15.51
C GLN A 66 -4.62 7.57 -14.26
N ASN A 67 -5.04 7.97 -13.07
CA ASN A 67 -4.48 7.44 -11.82
C ASN A 67 -4.80 5.95 -11.63
N LEU A 68 -6.01 5.51 -11.98
CA LEU A 68 -6.38 4.09 -11.99
C LEU A 68 -5.53 3.28 -12.98
N GLN A 69 -5.24 3.83 -14.16
CA GLN A 69 -4.34 3.18 -15.12
C GLN A 69 -2.92 3.01 -14.58
N VAL A 70 -2.40 4.02 -13.87
CA VAL A 70 -1.10 3.94 -13.19
C VAL A 70 -1.12 2.82 -12.15
N ALA A 71 -2.17 2.76 -11.32
CA ALA A 71 -2.32 1.71 -10.31
C ALA A 71 -2.40 0.32 -10.95
N VAL A 72 -3.30 0.09 -11.92
CA VAL A 72 -3.43 -1.19 -12.64
C VAL A 72 -2.08 -1.67 -13.20
N HIS A 73 -1.31 -0.75 -13.82
CA HIS A 73 -0.01 -1.10 -14.37
C HIS A 73 1.02 -1.43 -13.28
N GLY A 74 1.10 -0.60 -12.23
CA GLY A 74 2.02 -0.80 -11.11
C GLY A 74 1.78 -2.14 -10.42
N GLU A 75 0.55 -2.35 -9.92
CA GLU A 75 0.14 -3.61 -9.27
C GLU A 75 0.43 -4.81 -10.19
N GLY A 76 0.09 -4.68 -11.48
CA GLY A 76 0.34 -5.70 -12.50
C GLY A 76 1.81 -6.08 -12.65
N HIS A 77 2.71 -5.10 -12.63
CA HIS A 77 4.15 -5.35 -12.67
C HIS A 77 4.64 -6.01 -11.37
N GLU A 78 4.12 -5.57 -10.21
CA GLU A 78 4.52 -6.11 -8.92
C GLU A 78 4.25 -7.62 -8.80
N PHE A 79 3.04 -8.08 -9.11
CA PHE A 79 2.71 -9.51 -8.92
C PHE A 79 3.15 -10.41 -10.08
N LYS A 80 3.33 -9.88 -11.30
CA LYS A 80 3.74 -10.69 -12.47
C LYS A 80 5.24 -10.80 -12.63
N GLU A 81 6.00 -9.80 -12.19
CA GLU A 81 7.44 -9.68 -12.48
C GLU A 81 8.24 -9.50 -11.18
N MET A 82 8.02 -8.42 -10.45
CA MET A 82 8.89 -8.03 -9.31
C MET A 82 8.87 -9.07 -8.16
N TYR A 83 7.70 -9.38 -7.60
CA TYR A 83 7.62 -10.31 -6.46
C TYR A 83 8.00 -11.74 -6.81
N PRO A 84 7.65 -12.31 -7.99
CA PRO A 84 8.16 -13.61 -8.41
C PRO A 84 9.70 -13.69 -8.39
N GLU A 85 10.39 -12.65 -8.87
CA GLU A 85 11.85 -12.57 -8.83
C GLU A 85 12.38 -12.48 -7.39
N PHE A 86 11.80 -11.59 -6.57
CA PHE A 86 12.22 -11.43 -5.17
C PHE A 86 11.98 -12.69 -4.32
N ILE A 87 10.89 -13.41 -4.57
CA ILE A 87 10.59 -14.69 -3.89
C ILE A 87 11.66 -15.72 -4.24
N LYS A 88 12.01 -15.84 -5.53
CA LYS A 88 13.03 -16.78 -5.99
C LYS A 88 14.40 -16.49 -5.34
N GLU A 89 14.79 -15.23 -5.25
CA GLU A 89 16.02 -14.82 -4.58
C GLU A 89 15.97 -15.12 -3.08
N ALA A 90 14.89 -14.74 -2.39
CA ALA A 90 14.71 -15.01 -0.98
C ALA A 90 14.69 -16.52 -0.64
N GLU A 91 14.15 -17.35 -1.53
CA GLU A 91 14.21 -18.82 -1.42
C GLU A 91 15.63 -19.36 -1.57
N ALA A 92 16.39 -18.84 -2.55
CA ALA A 92 17.78 -19.23 -2.77
C ALA A 92 18.68 -18.87 -1.58
N GLU A 93 18.40 -17.75 -0.91
CA GLU A 93 19.08 -17.31 0.30
C GLU A 93 18.61 -18.03 1.58
N GLY A 94 17.51 -18.77 1.51
CA GLY A 94 16.87 -19.38 2.69
C GLY A 94 16.22 -18.36 3.64
N ASN A 95 15.97 -17.13 3.17
CA ASN A 95 15.35 -16.06 3.95
C ASN A 95 13.82 -16.23 4.04
N LYS A 96 13.39 -17.11 4.94
CA LYS A 96 11.96 -17.44 5.14
C LYS A 96 11.08 -16.22 5.45
N GLY A 97 11.62 -15.23 6.17
CA GLY A 97 10.88 -14.01 6.50
C GLY A 97 10.54 -13.19 5.25
N ALA A 98 11.52 -12.99 4.38
CA ALA A 98 11.33 -12.32 3.10
C ALA A 98 10.37 -13.10 2.19
N VAL A 99 10.53 -14.43 2.09
CA VAL A 99 9.61 -15.29 1.30
C VAL A 99 8.16 -15.11 1.74
N ILE A 100 7.88 -15.14 3.04
CA ILE A 100 6.52 -14.95 3.56
C ILE A 100 6.01 -13.54 3.25
N SER A 101 6.84 -12.52 3.48
CA SER A 101 6.48 -11.13 3.21
C SER A 101 6.13 -10.91 1.73
N PHE A 102 6.97 -11.37 0.81
CA PHE A 102 6.77 -11.19 -0.62
C PHE A 102 5.61 -12.01 -1.16
N ARG A 103 5.41 -13.25 -0.70
CA ARG A 103 4.25 -14.06 -1.11
C ARG A 103 2.92 -13.44 -0.66
N ASN A 104 2.89 -12.88 0.55
CA ASN A 104 1.71 -12.16 1.03
C ASN A 104 1.44 -10.93 0.16
N ALA A 105 2.46 -10.10 -0.09
CA ALA A 105 2.31 -8.91 -0.92
C ALA A 105 1.85 -9.27 -2.34
N MET A 106 2.54 -10.20 -3.01
CA MET A 106 2.19 -10.68 -4.35
C MET A 106 0.72 -11.11 -4.48
N ALA A 107 0.22 -11.89 -3.50
CA ALA A 107 -1.17 -12.34 -3.50
C ALA A 107 -2.16 -11.17 -3.32
N VAL A 108 -1.77 -10.14 -2.58
CA VAL A 108 -2.58 -8.94 -2.35
C VAL A 108 -2.53 -7.97 -3.54
N GLU A 109 -1.39 -7.82 -4.20
CA GLU A 109 -1.28 -6.94 -5.37
C GLU A 109 -2.07 -7.50 -6.57
N GLU A 110 -2.22 -8.83 -6.69
CA GLU A 110 -3.16 -9.42 -7.65
C GLU A 110 -4.62 -8.99 -7.35
N ILE A 111 -4.99 -8.92 -6.07
CA ILE A 111 -6.31 -8.43 -5.65
C ILE A 111 -6.45 -6.94 -5.96
N HIS A 112 -5.45 -6.11 -5.65
CA HIS A 112 -5.47 -4.69 -5.99
C HIS A 112 -5.57 -4.45 -7.50
N HIS A 113 -4.81 -5.18 -8.31
CA HIS A 113 -4.89 -5.11 -9.75
C HIS A 113 -6.31 -5.37 -10.27
N ASN A 114 -6.99 -6.38 -9.74
CA ASN A 114 -8.36 -6.72 -10.12
C ASN A 114 -9.34 -5.62 -9.67
N LEU A 115 -9.23 -5.13 -8.43
CA LEU A 115 -10.09 -4.06 -7.92
C LEU A 115 -9.95 -2.75 -8.70
N TYR A 116 -8.72 -2.34 -9.03
CA TYR A 116 -8.50 -1.14 -9.84
C TYR A 116 -8.91 -1.33 -11.30
N SER A 117 -8.82 -2.55 -11.84
CA SER A 117 -9.30 -2.85 -13.19
C SER A 117 -10.82 -2.73 -13.26
N GLU A 118 -11.55 -3.28 -12.29
CA GLU A 118 -13.01 -3.13 -12.17
C GLU A 118 -13.41 -1.66 -12.00
N ALA A 119 -12.70 -0.91 -11.16
CA ALA A 119 -12.93 0.52 -10.99
C ALA A 119 -12.70 1.30 -12.29
N LEU A 120 -11.67 0.96 -13.05
CA LEU A 120 -11.35 1.61 -14.33
C LEU A 120 -12.44 1.32 -15.38
N GLU A 121 -12.94 0.10 -15.45
CA GLU A 121 -14.04 -0.29 -16.35
C GLU A 121 -15.35 0.43 -15.97
N THR A 122 -15.68 0.43 -14.67
CA THR A 122 -16.89 1.08 -14.13
C THR A 122 -16.90 2.58 -14.39
N LEU A 123 -15.76 3.23 -14.14
CA LEU A 123 -15.58 4.65 -14.46
C LEU A 123 -15.64 4.90 -15.97
N GLY A 124 -15.15 3.96 -16.79
CA GLY A 124 -15.17 4.03 -18.24
C GLY A 124 -16.57 4.10 -18.85
N VAL A 125 -17.58 3.55 -18.18
CA VAL A 125 -19.00 3.64 -18.56
C VAL A 125 -19.75 4.78 -17.87
N GLY A 126 -19.04 5.66 -17.16
CA GLY A 126 -19.59 6.85 -16.52
C GLY A 126 -20.25 6.60 -15.16
N SER A 127 -19.95 5.48 -14.52
CA SER A 127 -20.45 5.12 -13.17
C SER A 127 -19.31 5.12 -12.14
N ASP A 128 -19.66 5.24 -10.87
CA ASP A 128 -18.73 5.01 -9.76
C ASP A 128 -18.87 3.57 -9.24
N LEU A 129 -17.92 3.10 -8.43
CA LEU A 129 -18.03 1.82 -7.74
C LEU A 129 -19.31 1.76 -6.87
N PRO A 130 -19.93 0.58 -6.75
CA PRO A 130 -21.07 0.40 -5.85
C PRO A 130 -20.64 0.68 -4.41
N ALA A 131 -21.52 1.32 -3.63
CA ALA A 131 -21.25 1.61 -2.23
C ALA A 131 -21.05 0.31 -1.44
N ALA A 132 -19.85 0.13 -0.89
CA ALA A 132 -19.47 -1.00 -0.05
C ALA A 132 -18.36 -0.59 0.91
N SER A 133 -18.31 -1.21 2.09
CA SER A 133 -17.19 -1.10 3.02
C SER A 133 -15.96 -1.78 2.43
N ILE A 134 -14.78 -1.17 2.56
CA ILE A 134 -13.50 -1.77 2.14
C ILE A 134 -12.68 -2.03 3.40
N HIS A 135 -12.14 -3.24 3.53
CA HIS A 135 -11.42 -3.67 4.71
C HIS A 135 -10.02 -4.15 4.36
N VAL A 136 -9.05 -3.88 5.25
CA VAL A 136 -7.67 -4.33 5.09
C VAL A 136 -7.24 -5.19 6.28
N CYS A 137 -6.64 -6.34 6.01
CA CYS A 137 -6.04 -7.20 7.02
C CYS A 137 -4.75 -6.55 7.58
N ASP A 138 -4.69 -6.31 8.88
CA ASP A 138 -3.53 -5.70 9.57
C ASP A 138 -2.27 -6.59 9.63
N VAL A 139 -2.40 -7.87 9.23
CA VAL A 139 -1.30 -8.86 9.21
C VAL A 139 -0.62 -8.92 7.86
N CYS A 140 -1.39 -9.00 6.77
CA CYS A 140 -0.84 -9.26 5.43
C CYS A 140 -1.27 -8.26 4.36
N GLY A 141 -2.12 -7.28 4.69
CA GLY A 141 -2.59 -6.27 3.75
C GLY A 141 -3.78 -6.69 2.88
N ASN A 142 -4.30 -7.91 3.02
CA ASN A 142 -5.41 -8.39 2.17
C ASN A 142 -6.61 -7.42 2.19
N THR A 143 -7.01 -6.97 1.00
CA THR A 143 -8.10 -6.02 0.79
C THR A 143 -9.39 -6.76 0.43
N VAL A 144 -10.47 -6.50 1.17
CA VAL A 144 -11.78 -7.13 0.99
C VAL A 144 -12.86 -6.07 0.86
N VAL A 145 -13.62 -6.12 -0.23
CA VAL A 145 -14.81 -5.30 -0.45
C VAL A 145 -16.04 -6.03 0.10
N GLY A 146 -16.86 -5.33 0.87
CA GLY A 146 -18.06 -5.88 1.49
C GLY A 146 -17.76 -6.75 2.71
N GLU A 147 -18.35 -7.95 2.75
CA GLU A 147 -18.31 -8.81 3.93
C GLU A 147 -16.93 -9.45 4.14
N VAL A 148 -16.34 -9.21 5.32
CA VAL A 148 -15.05 -9.81 5.71
C VAL A 148 -15.23 -11.30 6.07
N PRO A 149 -14.39 -12.20 5.52
CA PRO A 149 -14.43 -13.63 5.85
C PRO A 149 -13.96 -13.93 7.28
N ASP A 150 -14.34 -15.09 7.83
CA ASP A 150 -13.93 -15.52 9.19
C ASP A 150 -12.42 -15.66 9.34
N LYS A 151 -11.74 -16.06 8.27
CA LYS A 151 -10.28 -16.13 8.15
C LYS A 151 -9.82 -15.46 6.88
N CYS A 152 -8.72 -14.72 6.98
CA CYS A 152 -8.05 -14.11 5.83
C CYS A 152 -7.58 -15.21 4.87
N PRO A 153 -7.97 -15.17 3.58
CA PRO A 153 -7.57 -16.19 2.61
C PRO A 153 -6.08 -16.17 2.29
N VAL A 154 -5.39 -15.06 2.55
CA VAL A 154 -3.95 -14.91 2.30
C VAL A 154 -3.11 -15.44 3.48
N CYS A 155 -3.36 -14.95 4.70
CA CYS A 155 -2.50 -15.26 5.85
C CYS A 155 -3.18 -16.09 6.97
N GLY A 156 -4.48 -16.39 6.85
CA GLY A 156 -5.23 -17.15 7.86
C GLY A 156 -5.59 -16.38 9.13
N ALA A 157 -5.26 -15.08 9.22
CA ALA A 157 -5.63 -14.24 10.36
C ALA A 157 -7.16 -14.18 10.57
N PRO A 158 -7.65 -14.11 11.81
CA PRO A 158 -9.09 -14.06 12.07
C PRO A 158 -9.71 -12.74 11.60
N LYS A 159 -11.03 -12.74 11.37
CA LYS A 159 -11.83 -11.55 10.99
C LYS A 159 -11.55 -10.29 11.81
N THR A 160 -11.22 -10.44 13.10
CA THR A 160 -10.88 -9.32 14.00
C THR A 160 -9.61 -8.56 13.63
N LYS A 161 -8.81 -9.09 12.70
CA LYS A 161 -7.61 -8.47 12.15
C LYS A 161 -7.87 -7.60 10.93
N PHE A 162 -9.11 -7.56 10.44
CA PHE A 162 -9.50 -6.61 9.41
C PHE A 162 -9.94 -5.30 10.04
N GLN A 163 -9.58 -4.20 9.40
CA GLN A 163 -10.03 -2.86 9.74
C GLN A 163 -10.70 -2.24 8.52
N GLU A 164 -11.87 -1.64 8.71
CA GLU A 164 -12.52 -0.86 7.66
C GLU A 164 -11.69 0.40 7.36
N VAL A 165 -11.53 0.70 6.07
CA VAL A 165 -10.86 1.90 5.57
C VAL A 165 -11.89 3.02 5.51
N ALA A 166 -11.57 4.16 6.12
CA ALA A 166 -12.42 5.34 6.20
C ALA A 166 -12.27 6.29 5.00
#